data_AF-A0AA46ZUN0-F1
#
_entry.id   AF-A0AA46ZUN0-F1
#
_cell.length_a   1.000
_cell.length_b   1.000
_cell.length_c   1.000
_cell.angle_alpha   90.00
_cell.angle_beta   90.00
_cell.angle_gamma   90.00
#
_symmetry.space_group_name_H-M   'P 1'
#
loop_
_entity.id
_entity.type
_entity.pdbx_description
1 polymer ?
#
loop_
_entity_poly.entity_id
_entity_poly.type
_entity_poly.pdbx_seq_one_letter_code
_entity_poly.pdbx_strand_id
1 'polypeptide(L)'
;MPSPDYRFSLTIKDSPATFQVLAFDGVEGISKPYTFTVELVSEQANINLDNLLNRQAFLAFGDGGLGIHGQIYRMVQTADI
;
A
#
# COMPACT_ATOMS: atom_id res chain seq x y z
N MET A 1 6.68 11.91 -18.50
CA MET A 1 7.66 12.38 -17.51
C MET A 1 7.79 11.28 -16.46
N PRO A 2 8.99 10.82 -16.09
CA PRO A 2 9.11 9.97 -14.92
C PRO A 2 8.65 10.77 -13.70
N SER A 3 7.74 10.21 -12.92
CA SER A 3 7.32 10.75 -11.62
C SER A 3 8.56 10.89 -10.74
N PRO A 4 8.66 11.93 -9.88
CA PRO A 4 9.76 12.03 -8.93
C PRO A 4 9.88 10.69 -8.20
N ASP A 5 11.11 10.21 -7.99
CA ASP A 5 11.37 8.94 -7.32
C ASP A 5 10.74 8.97 -5.92
N TYR A 6 9.46 8.58 -5.82
CA TYR A 6 8.81 8.35 -4.56
C TYR A 6 9.58 7.19 -3.95
N ARG A 7 10.37 7.48 -2.91
CA ARG A 7 11.19 6.49 -2.19
C ARG A 7 10.37 5.32 -1.64
N PHE A 8 9.04 5.47 -1.65
CA PHE A 8 8.06 4.52 -1.18
C PHE A 8 7.00 4.28 -2.26
N SER A 9 6.64 3.02 -2.48
CA SER A 9 5.53 2.67 -3.37
C SER A 9 4.78 1.45 -2.87
N LEU A 10 3.49 1.38 -3.16
CA LEU A 10 2.66 0.22 -2.88
C LEU A 10 2.14 -0.34 -4.20
N THR A 11 2.50 -1.59 -4.50
CA THR A 11 1.94 -2.33 -5.63
C THR A 11 0.95 -3.34 -5.10
N ILE A 12 -0.29 -3.33 -5.60
CA ILE A 12 -1.33 -4.31 -5.26
C ILE A 12 -1.58 -5.17 -6.49
N LYS A 13 -1.43 -6.49 -6.35
CA LYS A 13 -1.59 -7.43 -7.46
C LYS A 13 -2.99 -7.34 -8.06
N ASP A 14 -3.05 -7.24 -9.39
CA ASP A 14 -4.27 -7.16 -10.19
C ASP A 14 -5.16 -5.93 -9.88
N SER A 15 -4.62 -4.91 -9.21
CA SER A 15 -5.35 -3.66 -8.95
C SER A 15 -5.36 -2.79 -10.21
N PRO A 16 -6.53 -2.36 -10.70
CA PRO A 16 -6.62 -1.32 -11.74
C PRO A 16 -6.43 0.09 -11.16
N ALA A 17 -6.34 0.21 -9.83
CA ALA A 17 -6.18 1.48 -9.16
C ALA A 17 -4.71 1.81 -8.88
N THR A 18 -4.36 3.08 -9.07
CA THR A 18 -3.03 3.63 -8.76
C THR A 18 -3.09 4.38 -7.45
N PHE A 19 -2.10 4.15 -6.59
CA PHE A 19 -1.99 4.79 -5.29
C PHE A 19 -0.63 5.48 -5.13
N GLN A 20 -0.63 6.62 -4.45
CA GLN A 20 0.59 7.23 -3.90
C GLN A 20 0.63 6.98 -2.39
N VAL A 21 1.80 6.61 -1.89
CA VAL A 21 2.04 6.39 -0.45
C VAL A 21 2.30 7.74 0.20
N LEU A 22 1.47 8.13 1.16
CA LEU A 22 1.69 9.33 1.98
C LEU A 22 2.55 9.02 3.20
N ALA A 23 2.20 7.96 3.92
CA ALA A 23 2.92 7.49 5.09
C ALA A 23 2.67 6.00 5.30
N PHE A 24 3.50 5.39 6.13
CA PHE A 24 3.24 4.05 6.64
C PHE A 24 3.88 3.91 8.02
N ASP A 25 3.28 3.06 8.84
CA ASP A 25 3.83 2.60 10.11
C ASP A 25 3.60 1.09 10.23
N GLY A 26 4.46 0.40 10.96
CA GLY A 26 4.31 -1.04 11.11
C GLY A 26 5.09 -1.62 12.27
N VAL A 27 4.61 -2.79 12.70
CA VAL A 27 5.22 -3.57 13.78
C VAL A 27 5.62 -4.93 13.22
N GLU A 28 6.88 -5.28 13.43
CA GLU A 28 7.45 -6.58 13.11
C GLU A 28 8.19 -7.14 14.33
N GLY A 29 8.13 -8.46 14.51
CA GLY A 29 8.87 -9.14 15.57
C GLY A 29 9.01 -10.63 15.29
N ILE A 30 10.10 -11.22 15.80
CA ILE A 30 10.37 -12.65 15.64
C ILE A 30 9.20 -13.47 16.20
N SER A 31 8.68 -14.39 15.38
CA SER A 31 7.57 -15.28 15.74
C SER A 31 6.25 -14.56 16.08
N LYS A 32 6.06 -13.33 15.60
CA LYS A 32 4.79 -12.60 15.71
C LYS A 32 4.25 -12.27 14.32
N PRO A 33 2.92 -12.22 14.13
CA PRO A 33 2.36 -11.61 12.93
C PRO A 33 2.86 -10.17 12.81
N TYR A 34 3.34 -9.80 11.63
CA TYR A 34 3.65 -8.41 11.32
C TYR A 34 2.37 -7.69 10.89
N THR A 35 2.35 -6.36 10.98
CA THR A 35 1.26 -5.54 10.41
C THR A 35 1.82 -4.18 10.01
N PHE A 36 1.43 -3.71 8.82
CA PHE A 36 1.73 -2.37 8.32
C PHE A 36 0.42 -1.66 8.00
N THR A 37 0.28 -0.44 8.51
CA THR A 37 -0.76 0.50 8.10
C THR A 37 -0.15 1.45 7.09
N VAL A 38 -0.77 1.58 5.92
CA VAL A 38 -0.28 2.43 4.83
C VAL A 38 -1.35 3.45 4.50
N GLU A 39 -1.00 4.72 4.59
CA GLU A 39 -1.85 5.85 4.19
C GLU A 39 -1.64 6.12 2.71
N LEU A 40 -2.74 6.08 1.95
CA LEU A 40 -2.73 6.12 0.50
C LEU A 40 -3.63 7.24 0.00
N VAL A 41 -3.21 7.89 -1.08
CA VAL A 41 -4.09 8.75 -1.89
C VAL A 41 -4.18 8.22 -3.31
N SER A 42 -5.34 8.45 -3.94
CA SER A 42 -5.57 8.10 -5.33
C SER A 42 -6.39 9.20 -6.00
N GLU A 43 -6.14 9.42 -7.30
CA GLU A 43 -6.95 10.31 -8.13
C GLU A 43 -8.30 9.67 -8.51
N GLN A 44 -8.46 8.36 -8.30
CA GLN A 44 -9.69 7.63 -8.61
C GLN A 44 -10.68 7.73 -7.44
N ALA A 45 -11.82 8.37 -7.67
CA ALA A 45 -12.83 8.57 -6.63
C ALA A 45 -13.64 7.30 -6.27
N ASN A 46 -13.75 6.34 -7.19
CA ASN A 46 -14.68 5.20 -7.10
C ASN A 46 -13.99 3.83 -7.04
N ILE A 47 -12.94 3.71 -6.22
CA ILE A 47 -12.20 2.47 -6.06
C ILE A 47 -13.07 1.44 -5.32
N ASN A 48 -13.27 0.27 -5.94
CA ASN A 48 -13.92 -0.85 -5.29
C ASN A 48 -12.93 -1.53 -4.32
N LEU A 49 -13.03 -1.21 -3.03
CA LEU A 49 -12.14 -1.72 -1.98
C LEU A 49 -12.26 -3.23 -1.79
N ASP A 50 -13.45 -3.82 -1.98
CA ASP A 50 -13.67 -5.25 -1.78
C ASP A 50 -12.83 -6.10 -2.75
N ASN A 51 -12.60 -5.59 -3.96
CA ASN A 51 -11.75 -6.25 -4.96
C ASN A 51 -10.25 -6.25 -4.60
N LEU A 52 -9.84 -5.39 -3.66
CA LEU A 52 -8.47 -5.24 -3.19
C LEU A 52 -8.20 -6.09 -1.94
N LEU A 53 -9.24 -6.48 -1.19
CA LEU A 53 -9.10 -7.36 -0.05
C LEU A 53 -8.52 -8.71 -0.46
N ASN A 54 -7.71 -9.29 0.43
CA ASN A 54 -7.01 -10.56 0.22
C ASN A 54 -6.03 -10.58 -0.97
N ARG A 55 -5.77 -9.44 -1.63
CA ARG A 55 -4.75 -9.34 -2.68
C ARG A 55 -3.35 -9.27 -2.08
N GLN A 56 -2.40 -9.82 -2.81
CA GLN A 56 -0.98 -9.65 -2.49
C GLN A 56 -0.55 -8.22 -2.80
N ALA A 57 0.24 -7.65 -1.92
CA ALA A 57 0.78 -6.31 -2.04
C ALA A 57 2.27 -6.30 -1.71
N PHE A 58 2.98 -5.33 -2.28
CA PHE A 58 4.39 -5.08 -2.01
C PHE A 58 4.57 -3.60 -1.69
N LEU A 59 5.00 -3.32 -0.46
CA LEU A 59 5.40 -1.99 0.01
C LEU A 59 6.92 -1.86 -0.15
N ALA A 60 7.36 -1.15 -1.18
CA ALA A 60 8.77 -0.83 -1.38
C ALA A 60 9.16 0.36 -0.50
N PHE A 61 10.29 0.24 0.21
CA PHE A 61 10.91 1.36 0.94
C PHE A 61 12.42 1.29 0.79
N GLY A 62 12.97 2.13 -0.08
CA GLY A 62 14.42 2.19 -0.36
C GLY A 62 14.85 1.51 -1.66
N ASP A 63 16.17 1.49 -1.85
CA ASP A 63 16.77 1.08 -3.12
C ASP A 63 16.85 -0.46 -3.27
N GLY A 64 17.00 -0.93 -4.51
CA GLY A 64 17.40 -2.31 -4.78
C GLY A 64 16.32 -3.38 -4.55
N GLY A 65 15.03 -3.00 -4.54
CA GLY A 65 13.92 -3.95 -4.39
C GLY A 65 13.66 -4.36 -2.94
N LEU A 66 14.19 -3.62 -1.97
CA LEU A 66 13.85 -3.78 -0.56
C LEU A 66 12.40 -3.35 -0.31
N GLY A 67 11.70 -4.16 0.47
CA GLY A 67 10.30 -3.90 0.80
C GLY A 67 9.67 -5.08 1.52
N ILE A 68 8.38 -4.94 1.79
CA ILE A 68 7.59 -5.92 2.51
C ILE A 68 6.49 -6.44 1.62
N HIS A 69 6.48 -7.76 1.45
CA HIS A 69 5.36 -8.47 0.86
C HIS A 69 4.31 -8.74 1.93
N GLY A 70 3.05 -8.50 1.57
CA GLY A 70 1.94 -8.86 2.43
C GLY A 70 0.62 -9.00 1.72
N GLN A 71 -0.42 -9.27 2.49
CA GLN A 71 -1.77 -9.43 2.00
C GLN A 71 -2.65 -8.34 2.58
N ILE A 72 -3.51 -7.74 1.75
CA ILE A 72 -4.45 -6.72 2.20
C ILE A 72 -5.50 -7.36 3.11
N TYR A 73 -5.37 -7.12 4.40
CA TYR A 73 -6.32 -7.58 5.41
C TYR A 73 -7.53 -6.65 5.56
N ARG A 74 -7.28 -5.33 5.50
CA ARG A 74 -8.31 -4.30 5.64
C ARG A 74 -7.95 -3.08 4.82
N MET A 75 -8.97 -2.45 4.23
CA MET A 75 -8.89 -1.11 3.66
C MET A 75 -10.05 -0.27 4.15
N VAL A 76 -9.80 1.03 4.33
CA VAL A 76 -10.81 2.02 4.70
C VAL A 76 -10.57 3.24 3.83
N GLN A 77 -11.62 3.75 3.20
CA GLN A 77 -11.59 5.04 2.50
C GLN A 77 -12.15 6.10 3.44
N THR A 78 -11.35 7.12 3.73
CA THR A 78 -11.80 8.32 4.43
C THR A 78 -12.06 9.41 3.40
N ALA A 79 -13.15 10.15 3.55
CA ALA A 79 -13.32 11.42 2.87
C ALA A 79 -12.75 12.50 3.78
N ASP A 80 -11.92 13.41 3.25
CA ASP A 80 -11.61 14.64 3.95
C ASP A 80 -12.94 15.40 4.17
N ILE A 81 -13.27 15.71 5.43
CA ILE A 81 -14.43 16.52 5.84
C ILE A 81 -13.94 17.94 6.10
#